data_AF-A0A851MYL5-F1
#
_entry.id   AF-A0A851MYL5-F1
#
_cell.length_a   1.000
_cell.length_b   1.000
_cell.length_c   1.000
_cell.angle_alpha   90.00
_cell.angle_beta   90.00
_cell.angle_gamma   90.00
#
_symmetry.space_group_name_H-M   'P 1'
#
loop_
_entity.id
_entity.type
_entity.pdbx_description
1 polymer ?
#
loop_
_entity_poly.entity_id
_entity_poly.type
_entity_poly.pdbx_seq_one_letter_code
_entity_poly.pdbx_strand_id
1 'polypeptide(L)'
;SSALSVKSCSPESPFPPHPGTAECCTHEGLERKLCLAALQHPPQPLPRYLQPSDEELCEAFRKDPREFADRFLYEYSSSYSQAPLPVLLGSTRTFLSMVSTCCISPAPTVCFLKEKLQRKTLSLLTLTSHRVCSRFSAYGKDKVTFSYLASLAQKAPTAPFEDLLPLAEDAAEVFSQCCDSVAEDCMQKKLSEHTAKACAALSARDRRFADCCKGKNLVENYFCILALPPVPAPKLPGALELTSKELCGKEGALQATRSLFELARKHPNLPDAILAKLYDASEKARGECCSAKDPSACLDSKVWMGAELPPVVKMASQLCEQYNKLDFLDFKKRLRESLTQTVPEASPALLEQLLEQRASFASTCCTPAAPPLLCASKV
;
A
#
# COMPACT_ATOMS: atom_id res chain seq x y z
N SER A 1 -34.19 6.75 11.10
CA SER A 1 -33.05 6.44 10.19
C SER A 1 -33.33 6.85 8.73
N SER A 2 -34.55 6.69 8.19
CA SER A 2 -34.87 7.01 6.78
C SER A 2 -34.73 8.49 6.36
N ALA A 3 -34.94 9.45 7.27
CA ALA A 3 -34.88 10.88 6.95
C ALA A 3 -33.48 11.35 6.49
N LEU A 4 -32.41 10.79 7.07
CA LEU A 4 -31.04 11.13 6.66
C LEU A 4 -30.70 10.56 5.28
N SER A 5 -31.12 9.31 5.00
CA SER A 5 -30.94 8.68 3.69
C SER A 5 -31.73 9.37 2.58
N VAL A 6 -32.90 9.93 2.89
CA VAL A 6 -33.65 10.76 1.94
C VAL A 6 -32.92 12.09 1.72
N LYS A 7 -32.45 12.72 2.79
CA LYS A 7 -31.70 13.98 2.71
C LYS A 7 -30.38 13.83 1.94
N SER A 8 -29.68 12.71 2.06
CA SER A 8 -28.45 12.43 1.31
C SER A 8 -28.68 12.29 -0.21
N CYS A 9 -29.91 12.01 -0.62
CA CYS A 9 -30.30 11.92 -2.03
C CYS A 9 -30.84 13.25 -2.60
N SER A 10 -30.94 14.29 -1.78
CA SER A 10 -31.33 15.62 -2.27
C SER A 10 -30.21 16.22 -3.13
N PRO A 11 -30.54 16.91 -4.25
CA PRO A 11 -29.57 17.71 -5.00
C PRO A 11 -28.83 18.75 -4.12
N GLU A 12 -29.48 19.22 -3.06
CA GLU A 12 -28.92 20.17 -2.08
C GLU A 12 -28.40 19.46 -0.80
N SER A 13 -28.05 18.18 -0.90
CA SER A 13 -27.51 17.44 0.26
C SER A 13 -26.25 18.12 0.81
N PRO A 14 -26.21 18.46 2.11
CA PRO A 14 -25.00 18.99 2.74
C PRO A 14 -24.00 17.88 3.10
N PHE A 15 -24.35 16.60 2.86
CA PHE A 15 -23.53 15.45 3.24
C PHE A 15 -22.56 15.06 2.11
N PRO A 16 -21.32 14.67 2.43
CA PRO A 16 -20.39 14.17 1.43
C PRO A 16 -20.93 12.85 0.82
N PRO A 17 -21.09 12.77 -0.52
CA PRO A 17 -21.56 11.55 -1.15
C PRO A 17 -20.42 10.55 -1.36
N HIS A 18 -20.76 9.26 -1.32
CA HIS A 18 -19.90 8.20 -1.85
C HIS A 18 -20.04 8.13 -3.39
N PRO A 19 -19.02 7.67 -4.13
CA PRO A 19 -19.21 7.18 -5.49
C PRO A 19 -20.36 6.16 -5.53
N GLY A 20 -21.27 6.25 -6.51
CA GLY A 20 -22.47 5.41 -6.60
C GLY A 20 -23.69 5.91 -5.81
N THR A 21 -23.57 7.00 -5.02
CA THR A 21 -24.73 7.55 -4.27
C THR A 21 -25.90 7.90 -5.20
N ALA A 22 -25.62 8.52 -6.35
CA ALA A 22 -26.66 8.91 -7.32
C ALA A 22 -27.45 7.70 -7.84
N GLU A 23 -26.76 6.59 -8.15
CA GLU A 23 -27.37 5.33 -8.58
C GLU A 23 -28.24 4.76 -7.46
N CYS A 24 -27.72 4.70 -6.23
CA CYS A 24 -28.50 4.25 -5.08
C CYS A 24 -29.75 5.08 -4.81
N CYS A 25 -29.70 6.38 -5.09
CA CYS A 25 -30.82 7.30 -4.90
C CYS A 25 -31.95 7.12 -5.93
N THR A 26 -31.73 6.36 -7.02
CA THR A 26 -32.78 5.96 -7.96
C THR A 26 -33.72 4.89 -7.39
N HIS A 27 -33.23 4.09 -6.45
CA HIS A 27 -34.04 3.09 -5.73
C HIS A 27 -34.93 3.76 -4.69
N GLU A 28 -35.88 3.01 -4.12
CA GLU A 28 -36.78 3.50 -3.06
C GLU A 28 -36.74 2.60 -1.81
N GLY A 29 -37.29 3.12 -0.70
CA GLY A 29 -37.52 2.35 0.52
C GLY A 29 -36.29 1.58 1.04
N LEU A 30 -36.46 0.26 1.19
CA LEU A 30 -35.43 -0.64 1.70
C LEU A 30 -34.25 -0.80 0.72
N GLU A 31 -34.52 -0.83 -0.58
CA GLU A 31 -33.49 -1.03 -1.60
C GLU A 31 -32.50 0.14 -1.62
N ARG A 32 -33.00 1.38 -1.58
CA ARG A 32 -32.16 2.58 -1.40
C ARG A 32 -31.30 2.47 -0.15
N LYS A 33 -31.89 2.08 0.97
CA LYS A 33 -31.19 1.97 2.25
C LYS A 33 -30.05 0.95 2.19
N LEU A 34 -30.31 -0.23 1.62
CA LEU A 34 -29.32 -1.29 1.48
C LEU A 34 -28.22 -0.90 0.49
N CYS A 35 -28.59 -0.28 -0.64
CA CYS A 35 -27.63 0.22 -1.62
C CYS A 35 -26.69 1.26 -0.99
N LEU A 36 -27.24 2.30 -0.34
CA LEU A 36 -26.44 3.32 0.34
C LEU A 36 -25.54 2.75 1.44
N ALA A 37 -26.02 1.74 2.19
CA ALA A 37 -25.24 1.09 3.24
C ALA A 37 -24.11 0.19 2.68
N ALA A 38 -24.23 -0.27 1.44
CA ALA A 38 -23.21 -1.06 0.77
C ALA A 38 -22.11 -0.21 0.11
N LEU A 39 -22.33 1.10 -0.07
CA LEU A 39 -21.33 2.00 -0.62
C LEU A 39 -20.13 2.11 0.31
N GLN A 40 -18.94 1.91 -0.25
CA GLN A 40 -17.69 2.05 0.47
C GLN A 40 -16.97 3.33 0.04
N HIS A 41 -16.31 4.00 0.97
CA HIS A 41 -15.37 5.05 0.60
C HIS A 41 -14.11 4.40 0.01
N PRO A 42 -13.66 4.83 -1.18
CA PRO A 42 -12.36 4.39 -1.66
C PRO A 42 -11.29 4.87 -0.68
N PRO A 43 -10.23 4.07 -0.42
CA PRO A 43 -9.12 4.50 0.41
C PRO A 43 -8.53 5.78 -0.18
N GLN A 44 -8.30 6.79 0.68
CA GLN A 44 -7.61 8.00 0.22
C GLN A 44 -6.20 7.61 -0.26
N PRO A 45 -5.81 7.98 -1.49
CA PRO A 45 -4.51 7.56 -2.02
C PRO A 45 -3.32 8.10 -1.24
N LEU A 46 -3.43 9.31 -0.69
CA LEU A 46 -2.37 9.95 0.07
C LEU A 46 -2.99 10.66 1.28
N PRO A 47 -2.47 10.44 2.50
CA PRO A 47 -2.86 11.23 3.66
C PRO A 47 -2.59 12.72 3.39
N ARG A 48 -3.56 13.58 3.70
CA ARG A 48 -3.46 15.03 3.49
C ARG A 48 -3.14 15.81 4.76
N TYR A 49 -3.31 15.18 5.92
CA TYR A 49 -3.01 15.79 7.20
C TYR A 49 -1.52 16.09 7.31
N LEU A 50 -1.21 17.38 7.39
CA LEU A 50 0.11 17.90 7.73
C LEU A 50 0.00 18.48 9.12
N GLN A 51 0.76 17.91 10.06
CA GLN A 51 0.76 18.42 11.42
C GLN A 51 1.40 19.83 11.43
N PRO A 52 0.69 20.87 11.89
CA PRO A 52 1.27 22.20 12.08
C PRO A 52 2.40 22.19 13.10
N SER A 53 3.17 23.28 13.13
CA SER A 53 4.15 23.53 14.17
C SER A 53 3.49 23.60 15.56
N ASP A 54 4.29 23.38 16.61
CA ASP A 54 3.77 23.43 17.98
C ASP A 54 3.22 24.81 18.35
N GLU A 55 3.74 25.87 17.73
CA GLU A 55 3.26 27.25 17.88
C GLU A 55 1.89 27.44 17.22
N GLU A 56 1.75 27.03 15.95
CA GLU A 56 0.47 27.11 15.20
C GLU A 56 -0.62 26.27 15.89
N LEU A 57 -0.28 25.09 16.41
CA LEU A 57 -1.20 24.25 17.18
C LEU A 57 -1.71 25.00 18.42
N CYS A 58 -0.83 25.65 19.17
CA CYS A 58 -1.22 26.37 20.36
C CYS A 58 -1.95 27.68 20.09
N GLU A 59 -1.63 28.37 19.01
CA GLU A 59 -2.38 29.55 18.56
C GLU A 59 -3.82 29.16 18.22
N ALA A 60 -4.01 28.14 17.38
CA ALA A 60 -5.33 27.64 17.02
C ALA A 60 -6.11 27.14 18.24
N PHE A 61 -5.46 26.37 19.12
CA PHE A 61 -6.09 25.86 20.34
C PHE A 61 -6.52 26.97 21.31
N ARG A 62 -5.71 28.04 21.47
CA ARG A 62 -6.08 29.18 22.34
C ARG A 62 -7.22 30.00 21.77
N LYS A 63 -7.33 30.09 20.45
CA LYS A 63 -8.38 30.85 19.77
C LYS A 63 -9.76 30.20 19.97
N ASP A 64 -9.86 28.91 19.69
CA ASP A 64 -11.08 28.12 19.94
C ASP A 64 -10.73 26.63 20.12
N PRO A 65 -10.67 26.13 21.37
CA PRO A 65 -10.35 24.74 21.64
C PRO A 65 -11.33 23.74 21.00
N ARG A 66 -12.61 24.12 20.84
CA ARG A 66 -13.64 23.23 20.27
C ARG A 66 -13.51 23.17 18.76
N GLU A 67 -13.46 24.32 18.09
CA GLU A 67 -13.23 24.37 16.64
C GLU A 67 -11.93 23.65 16.25
N PHE A 68 -10.86 23.86 17.03
CA PHE A 68 -9.59 23.16 16.85
C PHE A 68 -9.77 21.64 16.90
N ALA A 69 -10.44 21.13 17.94
CA ALA A 69 -10.65 19.70 18.11
C ALA A 69 -11.52 19.11 17.00
N ASP A 70 -12.62 19.76 16.64
CA ASP A 70 -13.54 19.31 15.60
C ASP A 70 -12.84 19.25 14.23
N ARG A 71 -12.07 20.30 13.88
CA ARG A 71 -11.30 20.33 12.63
C ARG A 71 -10.20 19.27 12.61
N PHE A 72 -9.43 19.14 13.70
CA PHE A 72 -8.40 18.10 13.79
C PHE A 72 -8.99 16.70 13.63
N LEU A 73 -10.10 16.41 14.31
CA LEU A 73 -10.78 15.11 14.21
C LEU A 73 -11.21 14.82 12.78
N TYR A 74 -11.79 15.80 12.08
CA TYR A 74 -12.19 15.65 10.68
C TYR A 74 -10.99 15.42 9.75
N GLU A 75 -9.97 16.29 9.80
CA GLU A 75 -8.82 16.23 8.89
C GLU A 75 -7.95 14.99 9.12
N TYR A 76 -7.71 14.64 10.39
CA TYR A 76 -6.91 13.48 10.76
C TYR A 76 -7.63 12.17 10.40
N SER A 77 -8.90 12.04 10.79
CA SER A 77 -9.66 10.81 10.54
C SER A 77 -9.95 10.60 9.06
N SER A 78 -10.19 11.66 8.29
CA SER A 78 -10.35 11.54 6.84
C SER A 78 -9.05 11.12 6.13
N SER A 79 -7.92 11.70 6.54
CA SER A 79 -6.58 11.39 5.99
C SER A 79 -6.14 9.96 6.29
N TYR A 80 -6.47 9.44 7.47
CA TYR A 80 -6.11 8.09 7.92
C TYR A 80 -7.31 7.13 7.95
N SER A 81 -8.34 7.38 7.16
CA SER A 81 -9.67 6.73 7.20
C SER A 81 -9.69 5.21 7.12
N GLN A 82 -8.62 4.59 6.62
CA GLN A 82 -8.48 3.14 6.54
C GLN A 82 -7.84 2.49 7.78
N ALA A 83 -7.34 3.28 8.73
CA ALA A 83 -6.93 2.72 10.01
C ALA A 83 -8.18 2.28 10.80
N PRO A 84 -8.12 1.18 11.56
CA PRO A 84 -9.23 0.73 12.38
C PRO A 84 -9.69 1.83 13.33
N LEU A 85 -11.01 1.96 13.50
CA LEU A 85 -11.62 3.02 14.33
C LEU A 85 -10.99 3.12 15.73
N PRO A 86 -10.73 2.02 16.47
CA PRO A 86 -10.10 2.14 17.79
C PRO A 86 -8.68 2.74 17.75
N VAL A 87 -7.90 2.47 16.71
CA VAL A 87 -6.57 3.05 16.52
C VAL A 87 -6.67 4.56 16.27
N LEU A 88 -7.62 4.99 15.42
CA LEU A 88 -7.89 6.40 15.17
C LEU A 88 -8.36 7.13 16.43
N LEU A 89 -9.26 6.53 17.21
CA LEU A 89 -9.73 7.10 18.47
C LEU A 89 -8.59 7.25 19.48
N GLY A 90 -7.74 6.23 19.63
CA GLY A 90 -6.57 6.31 20.48
C GLY A 90 -5.61 7.41 20.04
N SER A 91 -5.29 7.47 18.75
CA SER A 91 -4.36 8.46 18.19
C SER A 91 -4.87 9.89 18.35
N THR A 92 -6.13 10.14 18.00
CA THR A 92 -6.74 11.47 18.09
C THR A 92 -6.90 11.93 19.53
N ARG A 93 -7.35 11.05 20.44
CA ARG A 93 -7.48 11.36 21.87
C ARG A 93 -6.13 11.74 22.49
N THR A 94 -5.09 10.95 22.23
CA THR A 94 -3.75 11.21 22.77
C THR A 94 -3.09 12.42 22.14
N PHE A 95 -3.40 12.76 20.88
CA PHE A 95 -2.98 14.01 20.26
C PHE A 95 -3.62 15.23 20.91
N LEU A 96 -4.95 15.24 21.02
CA LEU A 96 -5.69 16.34 21.65
C LEU A 96 -5.26 16.55 23.11
N SER A 97 -5.06 15.46 23.86
CA SER A 97 -4.54 15.52 25.23
C SER A 97 -3.15 16.14 25.33
N MET A 98 -2.26 15.83 24.38
CA MET A 98 -0.93 16.47 24.32
C MET A 98 -1.08 17.97 24.05
N VAL A 99 -1.88 18.37 23.05
CA VAL A 99 -2.05 19.79 22.70
C VAL A 99 -2.61 20.56 23.89
N SER A 100 -3.68 20.05 24.52
CA SER A 100 -4.29 20.71 25.68
C SER A 100 -3.33 20.84 26.86
N THR A 101 -2.44 19.87 27.06
CA THR A 101 -1.48 19.85 28.17
C THR A 101 -0.27 20.74 27.89
N CYS A 102 0.31 20.65 26.69
CA CYS A 102 1.53 21.35 26.35
C CYS A 102 1.32 22.82 26.01
N CYS A 103 0.17 23.21 25.45
CA CYS A 103 -0.09 24.61 25.12
C CYS A 103 -0.33 25.53 26.31
N ILE A 104 -0.62 24.96 27.48
CA ILE A 104 -0.74 25.66 28.76
C ILE A 104 0.48 25.46 29.66
N SER A 105 1.47 24.68 29.22
CA SER A 105 2.70 24.44 29.97
C SER A 105 3.58 25.69 29.98
N PRO A 106 4.29 25.99 31.09
CA PRO A 106 5.31 27.03 31.10
C PRO A 106 6.53 26.70 30.21
N ALA A 107 6.67 25.44 29.79
CA ALA A 107 7.77 24.96 28.92
C ALA A 107 7.22 24.12 27.75
N PRO A 108 6.49 24.74 26.79
CA PRO A 108 5.74 24.02 25.75
C PRO A 108 6.64 23.14 24.89
N THR A 109 7.82 23.61 24.47
CA THR A 109 8.74 22.86 23.62
C THR A 109 9.19 21.54 24.26
N VAL A 110 9.58 21.56 25.54
CA VAL A 110 10.01 20.35 26.27
C VAL A 110 8.83 19.41 26.48
N CYS A 111 7.64 19.95 26.76
CA CYS A 111 6.42 19.16 26.88
C CYS A 111 6.09 18.42 25.58
N PHE A 112 6.01 19.13 24.45
CA PHE A 112 5.70 18.54 23.15
C PHE A 112 6.72 17.49 22.75
N LEU A 113 8.02 17.73 22.98
CA LEU A 113 9.06 16.74 22.69
C LEU A 113 8.81 15.43 23.46
N LYS A 114 8.54 15.53 24.77
CA LYS A 114 8.27 14.36 25.63
C LYS A 114 7.02 13.61 25.18
N GLU A 115 5.91 14.31 24.98
CA GLU A 115 4.63 13.72 24.58
C GLU A 115 4.68 13.09 23.17
N LYS A 116 5.35 13.73 22.20
CA LYS A 116 5.58 13.17 20.87
C LYS A 116 6.38 11.86 20.94
N LEU A 117 7.41 11.81 21.78
CA LEU A 117 8.19 10.59 21.99
C LEU A 117 7.35 9.47 22.63
N GLN A 118 6.51 9.80 23.61
CA GLN A 118 5.62 8.83 24.26
C GLN A 118 4.54 8.30 23.32
N ARG A 119 4.00 9.14 22.42
CA ARG A 119 2.98 8.74 21.42
C ARG A 119 3.57 8.10 20.16
N LYS A 120 4.90 8.09 19.98
CA LYS A 120 5.58 7.61 18.75
C LYS A 120 5.02 6.27 18.26
N THR A 121 4.93 5.28 19.14
CA THR A 121 4.43 3.93 18.78
C THR A 121 3.00 3.97 18.26
N LEU A 122 2.09 4.73 18.89
CA LEU A 122 0.70 4.85 18.46
C LEU A 122 0.55 5.62 17.14
N SER A 123 1.39 6.63 16.93
CA SER A 123 1.46 7.34 15.65
C SER A 123 1.91 6.40 14.53
N LEU A 124 2.93 5.57 14.78
CA LEU A 124 3.40 4.57 13.83
C LEU A 124 2.39 3.45 13.61
N LEU A 125 1.66 3.05 14.66
CA LEU A 125 0.55 2.10 14.54
C LEU A 125 -0.53 2.67 13.62
N THR A 126 -0.93 3.93 13.80
CA THR A 126 -1.95 4.57 12.96
C THR A 126 -1.52 4.61 11.49
N LEU A 127 -0.30 5.08 11.22
CA LEU A 127 0.24 5.15 9.86
C LEU A 127 0.34 3.76 9.20
N THR A 128 0.87 2.79 9.94
CA THR A 128 1.02 1.41 9.47
C THR A 128 -0.35 0.79 9.19
N SER A 129 -1.28 0.90 10.14
CA SER A 129 -2.63 0.33 10.03
C SER A 129 -3.37 0.90 8.83
N HIS A 130 -3.34 2.23 8.66
CA HIS A 130 -3.86 2.89 7.48
C HIS A 130 -3.24 2.31 6.20
N ARG A 131 -1.91 2.20 6.12
CA ARG A 131 -1.22 1.72 4.91
C ARG A 131 -1.54 0.26 4.57
N VAL A 132 -1.60 -0.63 5.55
CA VAL A 132 -1.86 -2.05 5.30
C VAL A 132 -3.34 -2.29 5.00
N CYS A 133 -4.25 -1.60 5.70
CA CYS A 133 -5.69 -1.73 5.48
C CYS A 133 -6.14 -1.05 4.19
N SER A 134 -5.56 0.09 3.80
CA SER A 134 -5.76 0.67 2.46
C SER A 134 -5.41 -0.32 1.35
N ARG A 135 -4.32 -1.09 1.54
CA ARG A 135 -3.90 -2.11 0.57
C ARG A 135 -4.80 -3.34 0.60
N PHE A 136 -5.20 -3.78 1.79
CA PHE A 136 -6.16 -4.87 1.96
C PHE A 136 -7.52 -4.55 1.33
N SER A 137 -8.06 -3.35 1.55
CA SER A 137 -9.28 -2.86 0.90
C SER A 137 -9.15 -2.83 -0.63
N ALA A 138 -8.01 -2.41 -1.16
CA ALA A 138 -7.78 -2.32 -2.60
C ALA A 138 -7.58 -3.69 -3.30
N TYR A 139 -6.93 -4.64 -2.63
CA TYR A 139 -6.49 -5.89 -3.25
C TYR A 139 -7.31 -7.11 -2.84
N GLY A 140 -7.94 -7.08 -1.68
CA GLY A 140 -8.49 -8.28 -1.05
C GLY A 140 -7.40 -9.23 -0.55
N LYS A 141 -7.82 -10.34 0.08
CA LYS A 141 -6.93 -11.23 0.82
C LYS A 141 -5.85 -11.87 -0.06
N ASP A 142 -6.24 -12.54 -1.15
CA ASP A 142 -5.31 -13.34 -1.97
C ASP A 142 -4.24 -12.48 -2.65
N LYS A 143 -4.63 -11.35 -3.22
CA LYS A 143 -3.69 -10.42 -3.85
C LYS A 143 -2.83 -9.67 -2.83
N VAL A 144 -3.32 -9.40 -1.62
CA VAL A 144 -2.46 -8.92 -0.52
C VAL A 144 -1.44 -9.96 -0.09
N THR A 145 -1.82 -11.23 0.01
CA THR A 145 -0.87 -12.32 0.27
C THR A 145 0.25 -12.28 -0.76
N PHE A 146 -0.08 -12.22 -2.06
CA PHE A 146 0.93 -12.13 -3.10
C PHE A 146 1.76 -10.84 -3.03
N SER A 147 1.13 -9.67 -2.86
CA SER A 147 1.81 -8.37 -2.73
C SER A 147 2.83 -8.37 -1.58
N TYR A 148 2.45 -8.90 -0.42
CA TYR A 148 3.35 -8.99 0.73
C TYR A 148 4.47 -10.00 0.51
N LEU A 149 4.15 -11.16 -0.06
CA LEU A 149 5.14 -12.17 -0.45
C LEU A 149 6.18 -11.58 -1.42
N ALA A 150 5.74 -10.87 -2.46
CA ALA A 150 6.61 -10.21 -3.41
C ALA A 150 7.49 -9.16 -2.71
N SER A 151 6.93 -8.35 -1.81
CA SER A 151 7.70 -7.38 -1.02
C SER A 151 8.80 -8.05 -0.18
N LEU A 152 8.49 -9.18 0.47
CA LEU A 152 9.48 -9.96 1.20
C LEU A 152 10.55 -10.53 0.26
N ALA A 153 10.16 -11.04 -0.91
CA ALA A 153 11.07 -11.59 -1.91
C ALA A 153 12.05 -10.53 -2.46
N GLN A 154 11.58 -9.30 -2.67
CA GLN A 154 12.40 -8.17 -3.10
C GLN A 154 13.33 -7.66 -2.00
N LYS A 155 12.99 -7.88 -0.73
CA LYS A 155 13.81 -7.49 0.42
C LYS A 155 14.79 -8.60 0.80
N ALA A 156 14.41 -9.87 0.74
CA ALA A 156 15.21 -11.02 1.15
C ALA A 156 15.22 -12.08 0.03
N PRO A 157 15.85 -11.82 -1.13
CA PRO A 157 15.73 -12.70 -2.31
C PRO A 157 16.36 -14.08 -2.13
N THR A 158 17.22 -14.25 -1.13
CA THR A 158 17.85 -15.53 -0.78
C THR A 158 16.95 -16.41 0.10
N ALA A 159 15.87 -15.86 0.68
CA ALA A 159 14.91 -16.65 1.44
C ALA A 159 14.07 -17.52 0.49
N PRO A 160 13.81 -18.79 0.84
CA PRO A 160 13.02 -19.68 0.01
C PRO A 160 11.53 -19.31 0.07
N PHE A 161 10.79 -19.71 -0.96
CA PHE A 161 9.35 -19.48 -1.07
C PHE A 161 8.59 -20.04 0.14
N GLU A 162 8.98 -21.21 0.61
CA GLU A 162 8.43 -21.95 1.75
C GLU A 162 8.57 -21.21 3.08
N ASP A 163 9.56 -20.33 3.21
CA ASP A 163 9.76 -19.52 4.41
C ASP A 163 8.97 -18.21 4.34
N LEU A 164 8.77 -17.67 3.12
CA LEU A 164 8.15 -16.36 2.92
C LEU A 164 6.64 -16.43 2.74
N LEU A 165 6.11 -17.48 2.08
CA LEU A 165 4.67 -17.63 1.87
C LEU A 165 3.88 -17.69 3.19
N PRO A 166 4.28 -18.48 4.21
CA PRO A 166 3.54 -18.51 5.48
C PRO A 166 3.50 -17.16 6.20
N LEU A 167 4.56 -16.35 6.07
CA LEU A 167 4.56 -14.98 6.60
C LEU A 167 3.57 -14.09 5.86
N ALA A 168 3.47 -14.24 4.53
CA ALA A 168 2.53 -13.47 3.75
C ALA A 168 1.06 -13.85 4.00
N GLU A 169 0.78 -15.15 4.15
CA GLU A 169 -0.53 -15.65 4.55
C GLU A 169 -0.91 -15.16 5.95
N ASP A 170 0.02 -15.22 6.90
CA ASP A 170 -0.19 -14.72 8.26
C ASP A 170 -0.46 -13.20 8.28
N ALA A 171 0.27 -12.42 7.49
CA ALA A 171 0.02 -10.98 7.35
C ALA A 171 -1.37 -10.70 6.76
N ALA A 172 -1.75 -11.40 5.69
CA ALA A 172 -3.06 -11.24 5.07
C ALA A 172 -4.20 -11.64 6.02
N GLU A 173 -3.99 -12.68 6.83
CA GLU A 173 -4.92 -13.09 7.88
C GLU A 173 -5.08 -11.99 8.94
N VAL A 174 -3.97 -11.44 9.45
CA VAL A 174 -3.98 -10.31 10.41
C VAL A 174 -4.79 -9.13 9.86
N PHE A 175 -4.57 -8.76 8.60
CA PHE A 175 -5.30 -7.63 8.00
C PHE A 175 -6.79 -7.95 7.84
N SER A 176 -7.13 -9.18 7.42
CA SER A 176 -8.54 -9.60 7.31
C SER A 176 -9.27 -9.61 8.65
N GLN A 177 -8.57 -9.92 9.75
CA GLN A 177 -9.16 -9.94 11.09
C GLN A 177 -9.26 -8.54 11.71
N CYS A 178 -8.31 -7.64 11.44
CA CYS A 178 -8.18 -6.40 12.20
C CYS A 178 -8.57 -5.12 11.45
N CYS A 179 -8.61 -5.09 10.12
CA CYS A 179 -8.88 -3.85 9.39
C CYS A 179 -10.29 -3.29 9.65
N ASP A 180 -11.29 -4.18 9.80
CA ASP A 180 -12.68 -3.81 10.13
C ASP A 180 -13.04 -4.11 11.60
N SER A 181 -12.05 -4.44 12.43
CA SER A 181 -12.28 -4.80 13.83
C SER A 181 -12.49 -3.57 14.71
N VAL A 182 -13.44 -3.69 15.64
CA VAL A 182 -13.69 -2.71 16.70
C VAL A 182 -12.98 -3.04 18.02
N ALA A 183 -12.21 -4.12 18.07
CA ALA A 183 -11.42 -4.46 19.25
C ALA A 183 -10.21 -3.52 19.37
N GLU A 184 -10.04 -2.91 20.55
CA GLU A 184 -9.07 -1.82 20.78
C GLU A 184 -7.62 -2.20 20.47
N ASP A 185 -7.23 -3.43 20.78
CA ASP A 185 -5.84 -3.90 20.68
C ASP A 185 -5.60 -4.83 19.48
N CYS A 186 -6.60 -5.11 18.63
CA CYS A 186 -6.49 -6.11 17.55
C CYS A 186 -5.24 -5.89 16.70
N MET A 187 -5.14 -4.71 16.09
CA MET A 187 -4.06 -4.40 15.17
C MET A 187 -2.71 -4.37 15.88
N GLN A 188 -2.62 -3.76 17.07
CA GLN A 188 -1.37 -3.71 17.83
C GLN A 188 -0.86 -5.11 18.20
N LYS A 189 -1.76 -5.96 18.73
CA LYS A 189 -1.44 -7.30 19.19
C LYS A 189 -1.08 -8.22 18.03
N LYS A 190 -1.96 -8.32 17.02
CA LYS A 190 -1.77 -9.21 15.87
C LYS A 190 -0.57 -8.82 15.02
N LEU A 191 -0.35 -7.52 14.83
CA LEU A 191 0.84 -7.06 14.12
C LEU A 191 2.12 -7.37 14.89
N SER A 192 2.11 -7.23 16.23
CA SER A 192 3.25 -7.59 17.06
C SER A 192 3.56 -9.09 16.99
N GLU A 193 2.54 -9.94 17.08
CA GLU A 193 2.65 -11.39 16.90
C GLU A 193 3.26 -11.74 15.52
N HIS A 194 2.73 -11.16 14.45
CA HIS A 194 3.25 -11.33 13.10
C HIS A 194 4.71 -10.88 12.97
N THR A 195 5.05 -9.73 13.57
CA THR A 195 6.41 -9.18 13.52
C THR A 195 7.41 -10.08 14.23
N ALA A 196 7.03 -10.68 15.36
CA ALA A 196 7.88 -11.65 16.04
C ALA A 196 8.17 -12.87 15.15
N LYS A 197 7.17 -13.39 14.42
CA LYS A 197 7.35 -14.49 13.45
C LYS A 197 8.29 -14.09 12.31
N ALA A 198 8.08 -12.91 11.71
CA ALA A 198 8.93 -12.40 10.65
C ALA A 198 10.38 -12.20 11.10
N CYS A 199 10.58 -11.65 12.29
CA CYS A 199 11.89 -11.50 12.91
C CYS A 199 12.57 -12.86 13.16
N ALA A 200 11.84 -13.85 13.68
CA ALA A 200 12.39 -15.19 13.91
C ALA A 200 12.82 -15.86 12.60
N ALA A 201 12.03 -15.72 11.53
CA ALA A 201 12.33 -16.32 10.23
C ALA A 201 13.47 -15.62 9.47
N LEU A 202 13.57 -14.29 9.57
CA LEU A 202 14.41 -13.48 8.66
C LEU A 202 15.66 -12.87 9.30
N SER A 203 15.73 -12.68 10.62
CA SER A 203 16.89 -12.01 11.24
C SER A 203 18.20 -12.77 11.03
N ALA A 204 18.17 -14.10 11.03
CA ALA A 204 19.37 -14.90 10.78
C ALA A 204 19.80 -14.91 9.30
N ARG A 205 18.89 -14.54 8.39
CA ARG A 205 19.08 -14.61 6.94
C ARG A 205 19.55 -13.28 6.34
N ASP A 206 19.11 -12.16 6.90
CA ASP A 206 19.44 -10.82 6.39
C ASP A 206 19.70 -9.84 7.54
N ARG A 207 20.88 -9.21 7.50
CA ARG A 207 21.32 -8.26 8.55
C ARG A 207 20.38 -7.07 8.69
N ARG A 208 19.74 -6.59 7.64
CA ARG A 208 18.83 -5.44 7.71
C ARG A 208 17.54 -5.81 8.44
N PHE A 209 17.05 -7.04 8.28
CA PHE A 209 15.99 -7.57 9.12
C PHE A 209 16.44 -7.69 10.57
N ALA A 210 17.64 -8.24 10.81
CA ALA A 210 18.21 -8.29 12.17
C ALA A 210 18.30 -6.90 12.81
N ASP A 211 18.73 -5.89 12.04
CA ASP A 211 18.84 -4.51 12.50
C ASP A 211 17.46 -3.92 12.87
N CYS A 212 16.42 -4.16 12.06
CA CYS A 212 15.04 -3.80 12.42
C CYS A 212 14.49 -4.56 13.64
N CYS A 213 14.90 -5.82 13.83
CA CYS A 213 14.39 -6.70 14.88
C CYS A 213 15.09 -6.55 16.24
N LYS A 214 16.11 -5.70 16.35
CA LYS A 214 16.81 -5.40 17.62
C LYS A 214 15.94 -4.63 18.62
N GLY A 215 14.95 -3.87 18.14
CA GLY A 215 14.10 -3.04 18.99
C GLY A 215 13.17 -3.89 19.87
N LYS A 216 12.84 -3.38 21.06
CA LYS A 216 11.87 -4.03 21.97
C LYS A 216 10.41 -3.81 21.55
N ASN A 217 10.14 -2.82 20.71
CA ASN A 217 8.80 -2.46 20.29
C ASN A 217 8.49 -3.08 18.92
N LEU A 218 7.64 -4.12 18.91
CA LEU A 218 7.36 -4.88 17.70
C LEU A 218 6.60 -4.08 16.64
N VAL A 219 5.80 -3.08 17.01
CA VAL A 219 5.15 -2.19 16.03
C VAL A 219 6.19 -1.33 15.31
N GLU A 220 7.18 -0.82 16.05
CA GLU A 220 8.28 -0.05 15.45
C GLU A 220 9.18 -0.93 14.59
N ASN A 221 9.45 -2.17 15.02
CA ASN A 221 10.20 -3.15 14.24
C ASN A 221 9.48 -3.46 12.91
N TYR A 222 8.14 -3.63 12.94
CA TYR A 222 7.35 -3.82 11.73
C TYR A 222 7.45 -2.66 10.76
N PHE A 223 7.32 -1.44 11.29
CA PHE A 223 7.46 -0.21 10.48
C PHE A 223 8.85 -0.16 9.82
N CYS A 224 9.91 -0.51 10.55
CA CYS A 224 11.26 -0.63 10.00
C CYS A 224 11.33 -1.66 8.86
N ILE A 225 10.79 -2.87 9.07
CA ILE A 225 10.73 -3.94 8.04
C ILE A 225 9.97 -3.47 6.79
N LEU A 226 8.84 -2.79 6.95
CA LEU A 226 8.07 -2.22 5.85
C LEU A 226 8.86 -1.17 5.07
N ALA A 227 9.67 -0.37 5.75
CA ALA A 227 10.47 0.72 5.20
C ALA A 227 11.82 0.26 4.60
N LEU A 228 12.21 -1.01 4.78
CA LEU A 228 13.44 -1.53 4.19
C LEU A 228 13.43 -1.32 2.66
N PRO A 229 14.50 -0.74 2.09
CA PRO A 229 14.61 -0.60 0.64
C PRO A 229 14.82 -1.98 -0.02
N PRO A 230 14.43 -2.12 -1.30
CA PRO A 230 14.79 -3.30 -2.08
C PRO A 230 16.30 -3.50 -2.16
N VAL A 231 16.73 -4.75 -2.34
CA VAL A 231 18.16 -5.05 -2.56
C VAL A 231 18.59 -4.81 -4.01
N PRO A 232 19.90 -4.72 -4.29
CA PRO A 232 20.39 -4.86 -5.66
C PRO A 232 19.92 -6.17 -6.30
N ALA A 233 19.67 -6.16 -7.61
CA ALA A 233 19.20 -7.33 -8.34
C ALA A 233 20.15 -8.52 -8.13
N PRO A 234 19.66 -9.65 -7.57
CA PRO A 234 20.50 -10.81 -7.31
C PRO A 234 20.78 -11.59 -8.60
N LYS A 235 21.94 -12.25 -8.66
CA LYS A 235 22.24 -13.22 -9.71
C LYS A 235 21.62 -14.57 -9.33
N LEU A 236 20.38 -14.80 -9.75
CA LEU A 236 19.65 -16.04 -9.53
C LEU A 236 19.58 -16.87 -10.82
N PRO A 237 19.42 -18.21 -10.74
CA PRO A 237 19.22 -19.08 -11.89
C PRO A 237 18.06 -18.64 -12.79
N GLY A 238 18.00 -19.22 -14.00
CA GLY A 238 17.00 -18.92 -15.04
C GLY A 238 15.54 -19.02 -14.57
N ALA A 239 14.61 -18.53 -15.39
CA ALA A 239 13.18 -18.60 -15.08
C ALA A 239 12.73 -20.06 -14.85
N LEU A 240 11.78 -20.25 -13.95
CA LEU A 240 11.08 -21.53 -13.86
C LEU A 240 10.24 -21.64 -15.14
N GLU A 241 10.59 -22.54 -16.04
CA GLU A 241 9.71 -22.83 -17.18
C GLU A 241 8.52 -23.63 -16.66
N LEU A 242 7.37 -22.96 -16.58
CA LEU A 242 6.11 -23.59 -16.20
C LEU A 242 5.43 -24.16 -17.42
N THR A 243 5.08 -25.45 -17.35
CA THR A 243 4.26 -26.09 -18.36
C THR A 243 2.78 -25.78 -18.17
N SER A 244 2.00 -25.84 -19.25
CA SER A 244 0.54 -25.71 -19.19
C SER A 244 -0.11 -26.73 -18.24
N LYS A 245 0.47 -27.93 -18.14
CA LYS A 245 0.02 -28.99 -17.22
C LYS A 245 0.19 -28.60 -15.74
N GLU A 246 1.28 -27.93 -15.39
CA GLU A 246 1.52 -27.46 -14.02
C GLU A 246 0.58 -26.30 -13.66
N LEU A 247 0.38 -25.36 -14.57
CA LEU A 247 -0.48 -24.18 -14.37
C LEU A 247 -1.98 -24.49 -14.28
N CYS A 248 -2.44 -25.53 -14.98
CA CYS A 248 -3.83 -25.97 -14.98
C CYS A 248 -4.10 -27.16 -14.04
N GLY A 249 -3.08 -27.64 -13.34
CA GLY A 249 -3.21 -28.67 -12.31
C GLY A 249 -3.86 -28.14 -11.03
N LYS A 250 -4.09 -29.04 -10.06
CA LYS A 250 -4.68 -28.71 -8.75
C LYS A 250 -3.91 -27.61 -8.00
N GLU A 251 -2.59 -27.61 -8.11
CA GLU A 251 -1.70 -26.62 -7.48
C GLU A 251 -1.33 -25.46 -8.42
N GLY A 252 -2.03 -25.31 -9.55
CA GLY A 252 -1.67 -24.35 -10.58
C GLY A 252 -1.61 -22.89 -10.11
N ALA A 253 -2.48 -22.51 -9.17
CA ALA A 253 -2.48 -21.18 -8.55
C ALA A 253 -1.21 -20.94 -7.72
N LEU A 254 -0.79 -21.96 -6.98
CA LEU A 254 0.42 -21.91 -6.17
C LEU A 254 1.67 -21.85 -7.08
N GLN A 255 1.69 -22.60 -8.17
CA GLN A 255 2.78 -22.58 -9.15
C GLN A 255 2.88 -21.22 -9.86
N ALA A 256 1.75 -20.63 -10.25
CA ALA A 256 1.73 -19.27 -10.81
C ALA A 256 2.25 -18.23 -9.81
N THR A 257 1.79 -18.31 -8.56
CA THR A 257 2.26 -17.46 -7.45
C THR A 257 3.77 -17.63 -7.23
N ARG A 258 4.29 -18.86 -7.30
CA ARG A 258 5.70 -19.18 -7.17
C ARG A 258 6.54 -18.57 -8.29
N SER A 259 6.06 -18.64 -9.54
CA SER A 259 6.75 -18.00 -10.67
C SER A 259 6.75 -16.48 -10.59
N LEU A 260 5.67 -15.86 -10.11
CA LEU A 260 5.65 -14.43 -9.86
C LEU A 260 6.55 -14.03 -8.67
N PHE A 261 6.66 -14.88 -7.64
CA PHE A 261 7.65 -14.71 -6.56
C PHE A 261 9.09 -14.74 -7.10
N GLU A 262 9.40 -15.68 -7.99
CA GLU A 262 10.71 -15.76 -8.66
C GLU A 262 11.01 -14.51 -9.48
N LEU A 263 10.02 -13.98 -10.19
CA LEU A 263 10.11 -12.73 -10.91
C LEU A 263 10.36 -11.55 -9.97
N ALA A 264 9.59 -11.45 -8.87
CA ALA A 264 9.73 -10.36 -7.90
C ALA A 264 11.14 -10.31 -7.29
N ARG A 265 11.69 -11.44 -6.83
CA ARG A 265 13.04 -11.46 -6.24
C ARG A 265 14.16 -11.15 -7.23
N LYS A 266 13.98 -11.45 -8.53
CA LYS A 266 14.93 -11.09 -9.60
C LYS A 266 14.85 -9.61 -9.98
N HIS A 267 13.71 -8.97 -9.72
CA HIS A 267 13.47 -7.56 -9.97
C HIS A 267 13.08 -6.81 -8.68
N PRO A 268 14.02 -6.58 -7.74
CA PRO A 268 13.73 -5.94 -6.46
C PRO A 268 13.09 -4.55 -6.58
N ASN A 269 13.37 -3.82 -7.66
CA ASN A 269 12.83 -2.49 -7.89
C ASN A 269 11.52 -2.49 -8.69
N LEU A 270 10.95 -3.66 -9.01
CA LEU A 270 9.67 -3.72 -9.73
C LEU A 270 8.53 -3.24 -8.80
N PRO A 271 7.74 -2.22 -9.19
CA PRO A 271 6.62 -1.74 -8.40
C PRO A 271 5.58 -2.82 -8.08
N ASP A 272 5.05 -2.76 -6.86
CA ASP A 272 3.94 -3.59 -6.39
C ASP A 272 2.73 -3.52 -7.34
N ALA A 273 2.41 -2.35 -7.89
CA ALA A 273 1.28 -2.20 -8.82
C ALA A 273 1.47 -2.98 -10.13
N ILE A 274 2.70 -3.13 -10.62
CA ILE A 274 2.98 -3.96 -11.80
C ILE A 274 2.87 -5.44 -11.43
N LEU A 275 3.46 -5.84 -10.31
CA LEU A 275 3.33 -7.20 -9.78
C LEU A 275 1.85 -7.59 -9.58
N ALA A 276 1.04 -6.70 -9.01
CA ALA A 276 -0.39 -6.88 -8.83
C ALA A 276 -1.14 -7.07 -10.15
N LYS A 277 -0.81 -6.28 -11.19
CA LYS A 277 -1.38 -6.50 -12.54
C LYS A 277 -0.95 -7.82 -13.15
N LEU A 278 0.28 -8.26 -12.94
CA LEU A 278 0.76 -9.56 -13.41
C LEU A 278 0.05 -10.71 -12.70
N TYR A 279 -0.22 -10.56 -11.41
CA TYR A 279 -1.04 -11.49 -10.64
C TYR A 279 -2.47 -11.61 -11.21
N ASP A 280 -3.13 -10.47 -11.46
CA ASP A 280 -4.46 -10.46 -12.08
C ASP A 280 -4.46 -11.08 -13.49
N ALA A 281 -3.45 -10.76 -14.29
CA ALA A 281 -3.30 -11.32 -15.63
C ALA A 281 -3.07 -12.85 -15.61
N SER A 282 -2.31 -13.34 -14.62
CA SER A 282 -2.10 -14.77 -14.35
C SER A 282 -3.42 -15.47 -14.02
N GLU A 283 -4.17 -14.94 -13.05
CA GLU A 283 -5.44 -15.54 -12.63
C GLU A 283 -6.47 -15.54 -13.76
N LYS A 284 -6.59 -14.42 -14.48
CA LYS A 284 -7.46 -14.32 -15.66
C LYS A 284 -7.05 -15.31 -16.75
N ALA A 285 -5.76 -15.41 -17.07
CA ALA A 285 -5.25 -16.34 -18.08
C ALA A 285 -5.56 -17.79 -17.70
N ARG A 286 -5.35 -18.18 -16.43
CA ARG A 286 -5.68 -19.52 -15.95
C ARG A 286 -7.17 -19.82 -16.05
N GLY A 287 -8.02 -18.88 -15.63
CA GLY A 287 -9.48 -19.01 -15.73
C GLY A 287 -9.96 -19.19 -17.17
N GLU A 288 -9.39 -18.44 -18.12
CA GLU A 288 -9.79 -18.48 -19.53
C GLU A 288 -9.20 -19.68 -20.30
N CYS A 289 -7.95 -20.07 -20.01
CA CYS A 289 -7.21 -21.02 -20.84
C CYS A 289 -7.23 -22.47 -20.34
N CYS A 290 -7.37 -22.72 -19.05
CA CYS A 290 -7.27 -24.09 -18.53
C CYS A 290 -8.43 -25.01 -18.96
N SER A 291 -9.54 -24.43 -19.45
CA SER A 291 -10.66 -25.17 -20.05
C SER A 291 -10.68 -25.10 -21.57
N ALA A 292 -9.68 -24.48 -22.20
CA ALA A 292 -9.60 -24.37 -23.66
C ALA A 292 -9.27 -25.72 -24.32
N LYS A 293 -9.57 -25.84 -25.62
CA LYS A 293 -9.21 -27.04 -26.41
C LYS A 293 -7.69 -27.28 -26.44
N ASP A 294 -6.92 -26.20 -26.47
CA ASP A 294 -5.47 -26.21 -26.36
C ASP A 294 -5.05 -25.21 -25.27
N PRO A 295 -4.91 -25.68 -24.01
CA PRO A 295 -4.48 -24.83 -22.91
C PRO A 295 -3.08 -24.24 -23.11
N SER A 296 -2.18 -24.94 -23.81
CA SER A 296 -0.81 -24.48 -24.02
C SER A 296 -0.78 -23.29 -24.96
N ALA A 297 -1.35 -23.44 -26.16
CA ALA A 297 -1.42 -22.36 -27.13
C ALA A 297 -2.19 -21.14 -26.59
N CYS A 298 -3.23 -21.38 -25.79
CA CYS A 298 -3.96 -20.30 -25.13
C CYS A 298 -3.08 -19.55 -24.12
N LEU A 299 -2.38 -20.24 -23.22
CA LEU A 299 -1.54 -19.62 -22.20
C LEU A 299 -0.36 -18.86 -22.82
N ASP A 300 0.30 -19.41 -23.83
CA ASP A 300 1.44 -18.80 -24.52
C ASP A 300 1.04 -17.49 -25.23
N SER A 301 -0.23 -17.37 -25.63
CA SER A 301 -0.77 -16.14 -26.22
C SER A 301 -1.04 -15.00 -25.21
N LYS A 302 -0.98 -15.27 -23.89
CA LYS A 302 -1.31 -14.28 -22.85
C LYS A 302 -0.08 -13.48 -22.44
N VAL A 303 -0.28 -12.18 -22.21
CA VAL A 303 0.78 -11.20 -21.89
C VAL A 303 1.69 -11.63 -20.73
N TRP A 304 1.16 -12.30 -19.69
CA TRP A 304 1.95 -12.69 -18.51
C TRP A 304 2.95 -13.84 -18.79
N MET A 305 2.79 -14.56 -19.90
CA MET A 305 3.72 -15.58 -20.40
C MET A 305 4.33 -15.19 -21.75
N GLY A 306 3.94 -14.03 -22.30
CA GLY A 306 4.30 -13.58 -23.64
C GLY A 306 5.68 -12.91 -23.72
N ALA A 307 6.22 -12.84 -24.93
CA ALA A 307 7.52 -12.26 -25.23
C ALA A 307 7.65 -10.75 -24.88
N GLU A 308 6.54 -10.05 -24.69
CA GLU A 308 6.51 -8.63 -24.33
C GLU A 308 6.74 -8.37 -22.83
N LEU A 309 6.58 -9.39 -21.97
CA LEU A 309 6.73 -9.23 -20.52
C LEU A 309 8.17 -8.88 -20.10
N PRO A 310 9.23 -9.60 -20.55
CA PRO A 310 10.59 -9.31 -20.09
C PRO A 310 11.05 -7.87 -20.39
N PRO A 311 10.79 -7.29 -21.59
CA PRO A 311 11.07 -5.87 -21.84
C PRO A 311 10.36 -4.91 -20.88
N VAL A 312 9.07 -5.11 -20.62
CA VAL A 312 8.27 -4.24 -19.74
C VAL A 312 8.77 -4.31 -18.29
N VAL A 313 9.00 -5.52 -17.78
CA VAL A 313 9.52 -5.74 -16.42
C VAL A 313 10.89 -5.11 -16.25
N LYS A 314 11.79 -5.31 -17.24
CA LYS A 314 13.12 -4.71 -17.23
C LYS A 314 13.04 -3.19 -17.22
N MET A 315 12.23 -2.59 -18.11
CA MET A 315 12.07 -1.14 -18.20
C MET A 315 11.56 -0.55 -16.88
N ALA A 316 10.49 -1.13 -16.31
CA ALA A 316 9.91 -0.64 -15.07
C ALA A 316 10.86 -0.79 -13.88
N SER A 317 11.52 -1.94 -13.75
CA SER A 317 12.51 -2.17 -12.69
C SER A 317 13.68 -1.20 -12.79
N GLN A 318 14.16 -0.90 -14.01
CA GLN A 318 15.27 0.05 -14.21
C GLN A 318 14.86 1.49 -13.90
N LEU A 319 13.65 1.90 -14.31
CA LEU A 319 13.12 3.23 -14.00
C LEU A 319 13.08 3.47 -12.48
N CYS A 320 12.54 2.50 -11.74
CA CYS A 320 12.45 2.60 -10.28
C CYS A 320 13.79 2.45 -9.58
N GLU A 321 14.70 1.62 -10.11
CA GLU A 321 16.07 1.56 -9.60
C GLU A 321 16.79 2.90 -9.71
N GLN A 322 16.63 3.61 -10.84
CA GLN A 322 17.21 4.94 -11.01
C GLN A 322 16.58 5.96 -10.06
N TYR A 323 15.24 5.94 -9.95
CA TYR A 323 14.51 6.83 -9.03
C TYR A 323 14.96 6.64 -7.58
N ASN A 324 15.20 5.40 -7.15
CA ASN A 324 15.62 5.10 -5.79
C ASN A 324 17.10 5.45 -5.49
N LYS A 325 17.93 5.71 -6.51
CA LYS A 325 19.37 5.99 -6.35
C LYS A 325 19.75 7.46 -6.53
N LEU A 326 18.90 8.26 -7.16
CA LEU A 326 19.21 9.63 -7.56
C LEU A 326 18.26 10.60 -6.85
N ASP A 327 18.68 11.85 -6.65
CA ASP A 327 17.71 12.89 -6.36
C ASP A 327 16.78 13.13 -7.57
N PHE A 328 15.68 13.84 -7.33
CA PHE A 328 14.64 13.99 -8.35
C PHE A 328 15.11 14.74 -9.61
N LEU A 329 15.99 15.72 -9.47
CA LEU A 329 16.47 16.51 -10.60
C LEU A 329 17.45 15.69 -11.44
N ASP A 330 18.37 14.99 -10.80
CA ASP A 330 19.31 14.08 -11.46
C ASP A 330 18.59 12.90 -12.13
N PHE A 331 17.56 12.35 -11.47
CA PHE A 331 16.67 11.34 -12.06
C PHE A 331 16.01 11.86 -13.33
N LYS A 332 15.37 13.04 -13.30
CA LYS A 332 14.74 13.63 -14.49
C LYS A 332 15.74 13.87 -15.62
N LYS A 333 16.96 14.31 -15.30
CA LYS A 333 18.03 14.52 -16.28
C LYS A 333 18.41 13.21 -16.97
N ARG A 334 18.71 12.15 -16.21
CA ARG A 334 19.04 10.83 -16.78
C ARG A 334 17.90 10.21 -17.56
N LEU A 335 16.67 10.37 -17.07
CA LEU A 335 15.48 9.88 -17.76
C LEU A 335 15.31 10.58 -19.12
N ARG A 336 15.54 11.90 -19.20
CA ARG A 336 15.53 12.65 -20.46
C ARG A 336 16.61 12.14 -21.42
N GLU A 337 17.84 11.95 -20.96
CA GLU A 337 18.94 11.39 -21.76
C GLU A 337 18.58 10.00 -22.33
N SER A 338 18.01 9.12 -21.51
CA SER A 338 17.56 7.79 -21.93
C SER A 338 16.40 7.84 -22.93
N LEU A 339 15.44 8.76 -22.74
CA LEU A 339 14.31 8.96 -23.66
C LEU A 339 14.79 9.44 -25.03
N THR A 340 15.71 10.41 -25.09
CA THR A 340 16.28 10.90 -26.35
C THR A 340 17.01 9.79 -27.11
N GLN A 341 17.66 8.85 -26.42
CA GLN A 341 18.33 7.72 -27.04
C GLN A 341 17.36 6.63 -27.52
N THR A 342 16.29 6.38 -26.77
CA THR A 342 15.33 5.30 -27.07
C THR A 342 14.24 5.71 -28.05
N VAL A 343 13.94 7.01 -28.16
CA VAL A 343 12.94 7.55 -29.08
C VAL A 343 13.52 8.77 -29.82
N PRO A 344 14.56 8.59 -30.65
CA PRO A 344 15.31 9.71 -31.24
C PRO A 344 14.48 10.55 -32.23
N GLU A 345 13.42 9.98 -32.79
CA GLU A 345 12.52 10.66 -33.74
C GLU A 345 11.38 11.42 -33.06
N ALA A 346 11.26 11.37 -31.72
CA ALA A 346 10.21 12.07 -31.00
C ALA A 346 10.39 13.59 -31.07
N SER A 347 9.28 14.30 -31.24
CA SER A 347 9.27 15.77 -31.14
C SER A 347 9.65 16.22 -29.71
N PRO A 348 10.18 17.45 -29.53
CA PRO A 348 10.47 17.98 -28.20
C PRO A 348 9.26 17.95 -27.25
N ALA A 349 8.05 18.20 -27.78
CA ALA A 349 6.82 18.13 -27.00
C ALA A 349 6.48 16.71 -26.54
N LEU A 350 6.66 15.71 -27.41
CA LEU A 350 6.44 14.30 -27.08
C LEU A 350 7.47 13.80 -26.05
N LEU A 351 8.73 14.20 -26.19
CA LEU A 351 9.79 13.87 -25.22
C LEU A 351 9.47 14.41 -23.83
N GLU A 352 9.02 15.67 -23.73
CA GLU A 352 8.65 16.26 -22.45
C GLU A 352 7.41 15.59 -21.85
N GLN A 353 6.40 15.26 -22.67
CA GLN A 353 5.24 14.50 -22.21
C GLN A 353 5.64 13.13 -21.64
N LEU A 354 6.47 12.36 -22.35
CA LEU A 354 6.95 11.05 -21.88
C LEU A 354 7.79 11.17 -20.62
N LEU A 355 8.62 12.21 -20.52
CA LEU A 355 9.40 12.51 -19.33
C LEU A 355 8.50 12.75 -18.12
N GLU A 356 7.51 13.64 -18.24
CA GLU A 356 6.58 13.94 -17.15
C GLU A 356 5.73 12.72 -16.77
N GLN A 357 5.26 11.95 -17.74
CA GLN A 357 4.52 10.71 -17.48
C GLN A 357 5.35 9.70 -16.68
N ARG A 358 6.59 9.41 -17.13
CA ARG A 358 7.48 8.45 -16.47
C ARG A 358 7.98 8.96 -15.11
N ALA A 359 8.23 10.26 -14.97
CA ALA A 359 8.62 10.85 -13.69
C ALA A 359 7.46 10.88 -12.68
N SER A 360 6.24 11.18 -13.14
CA SER A 360 5.02 11.09 -12.33
C SER A 360 4.76 9.65 -11.88
N PHE A 361 4.91 8.68 -12.78
CA PHE A 361 4.85 7.27 -12.43
C PHE A 361 5.87 6.92 -11.35
N ALA A 362 7.14 7.28 -11.56
CA ALA A 362 8.21 6.89 -10.65
C ALA A 362 8.04 7.47 -9.24
N SER A 363 7.74 8.77 -9.16
CA SER A 363 7.50 9.46 -7.88
C SER A 363 6.29 8.94 -7.10
N THR A 364 5.31 8.37 -7.80
CA THR A 364 4.11 7.80 -7.17
C THR A 364 4.31 6.33 -6.78
N CYS A 365 4.97 5.54 -7.64
CA CYS A 365 4.85 4.08 -7.64
C CYS A 365 6.14 3.30 -7.37
N CYS A 366 7.31 3.94 -7.39
CA CYS A 366 8.57 3.26 -7.11
C CYS A 366 8.93 3.22 -5.61
N THR A 367 8.09 3.77 -4.73
CA THR A 367 8.33 3.78 -3.29
C THR A 367 7.69 2.57 -2.60
N PRO A 368 8.25 2.05 -1.49
CA PRO A 368 7.62 0.97 -0.73
C PRO A 368 6.20 1.33 -0.24
N ALA A 369 5.96 2.61 0.03
CA ALA A 369 4.69 3.15 0.51
C ALA A 369 3.71 3.53 -0.62
N ALA A 370 4.00 3.16 -1.87
CA ALA A 370 3.17 3.48 -3.01
C ALA A 370 1.69 3.09 -2.80
N PRO A 371 0.75 4.01 -3.06
CA PRO A 371 -0.67 3.73 -2.93
C PRO A 371 -1.20 2.87 -4.08
N PRO A 372 -1.80 1.71 -3.79
CA PRO A 372 -2.12 0.71 -4.81
C PRO A 372 -3.12 1.23 -5.85
N LEU A 373 -4.20 1.89 -5.45
CA LEU A 373 -5.23 2.38 -6.38
C LEU A 373 -4.72 3.49 -7.31
N LEU A 374 -3.93 4.42 -6.78
CA LEU A 374 -3.37 5.50 -7.61
C LEU A 374 -2.34 4.95 -8.59
N CYS A 375 -1.52 3.99 -8.17
CA CYS A 375 -0.58 3.33 -9.06
C CYS A 375 -1.25 2.44 -10.11
N ALA A 376 -2.33 1.76 -9.76
CA ALA A 376 -3.10 0.95 -10.71
C ALA A 376 -3.63 1.77 -11.91
N SER A 377 -3.92 3.07 -11.71
CA SER A 377 -4.32 3.99 -12.78
C SER A 377 -3.17 4.50 -13.67
N LYS A 378 -1.92 4.28 -13.25
CA LYS A 378 -0.70 4.77 -13.93
C LYS A 378 0.12 3.67 -14.59
N VAL A 379 0.01 2.43 -14.10
CA VAL A 379 0.41 1.21 -14.84
C VAL A 379 -0.66 0.96 -15.89
#